data_AF-A0A6N2LP99-F1
#
_entry.id   AF-A0A6N2LP99-F1
#
_cell.length_a   1.000
_cell.length_b   1.000
_cell.length_c   1.000
_cell.angle_alpha   90.00
_cell.angle_beta   90.00
_cell.angle_gamma   90.00
#
_symmetry.space_group_name_H-M   'P 1'
#
loop_
_entity.id
_entity.type
_entity.pdbx_description
1 polymer ?
#
loop_
_entity_poly.entity_id
_entity_poly.type
_entity_poly.pdbx_seq_one_letter_code
_entity_poly.pdbx_strand_id
1 'polypeptide(L)'
;MDEAPSTSVEIALSGEESVNQVIRYSDKKGSWCEDPENKIGIATGNWGCGAFGGDPEIKTIVQWLAASQALRPSVSYYTCGLKSLQNLNQLSQWISLHGWTVGDLWNMLVEYSSQRFNRETNLGFFAWLLPSLFSQEAP
;
A
#
# COMPACT_ATOMS: atom_id res chain seq x y z
N MET A 1 18.13 -14.74 -9.40
CA MET A 1 16.94 -14.17 -8.73
C MET A 1 17.51 -13.16 -7.76
N ASP A 2 17.59 -11.90 -8.20
CA ASP A 2 18.23 -10.86 -7.43
C ASP A 2 17.15 -10.14 -6.62
N GLU A 3 17.27 -10.25 -5.31
CA GLU A 3 16.38 -9.69 -4.29
C GLU A 3 16.66 -8.18 -4.17
N ALA A 4 15.65 -7.33 -4.37
CA ALA A 4 15.80 -5.88 -4.25
C ALA A 4 15.73 -5.46 -2.76
N PRO A 5 16.64 -4.61 -2.25
CA PRO A 5 16.65 -4.22 -0.85
C PRO A 5 15.55 -3.19 -0.51
N SER A 6 15.11 -3.23 0.75
CA SER A 6 14.11 -2.32 1.32
C SER A 6 14.64 -0.89 1.45
N THR A 7 13.88 0.08 0.94
CA THR A 7 14.28 1.49 0.82
C THR A 7 13.40 2.39 1.69
N SER A 8 14.02 3.28 2.49
CA SER A 8 13.36 4.14 3.48
C SER A 8 12.51 5.27 2.87
N VAL A 9 11.44 5.66 3.57
CA VAL A 9 10.38 6.59 3.13
C VAL A 9 10.41 7.89 3.95
N GLU A 10 10.30 9.05 3.30
CA GLU A 10 10.16 10.38 3.91
C GLU A 10 8.76 10.96 3.60
N ILE A 11 8.06 11.46 4.63
CA ILE A 11 6.71 12.03 4.52
C ILE A 11 6.82 13.55 4.45
N ALA A 12 6.48 14.15 3.30
CA ALA A 12 6.32 15.59 3.19
C ALA A 12 4.87 15.98 3.50
N LEU A 13 4.66 16.69 4.61
CA LEU A 13 3.38 17.33 4.97
C LEU A 13 3.31 18.71 4.30
N SER A 14 2.48 18.87 3.28
CA SER A 14 2.06 20.19 2.80
C SER A 14 0.59 20.41 3.14
N GLY A 15 0.30 21.53 3.82
CA GLY A 15 -0.95 21.82 4.52
C GLY A 15 -2.21 21.95 3.66
N GLU A 16 -3.29 21.52 4.33
CA GLU A 16 -4.73 21.80 4.26
C GLU A 16 -5.53 21.76 2.93
N GLU A 17 -6.63 20.97 3.03
CA GLU A 17 -7.75 20.66 2.13
C GLU A 17 -7.47 19.80 0.87
N SER A 18 -7.96 18.55 0.94
CA SER A 18 -7.72 17.41 0.03
C SER A 18 -6.34 16.77 0.22
N VAL A 19 -6.27 15.82 1.15
CA VAL A 19 -5.06 15.09 1.52
C VAL A 19 -4.63 14.21 0.34
N ASN A 20 -3.86 14.78 -0.58
CA ASN A 20 -3.11 14.05 -1.58
C ASN A 20 -2.04 13.22 -0.86
N GLN A 21 -2.19 11.91 -0.84
CA GLN A 21 -1.20 11.00 -0.26
C GLN A 21 -0.07 10.80 -1.29
N VAL A 22 1.18 10.94 -0.89
CA VAL A 22 2.34 10.72 -1.76
C VAL A 22 3.29 9.78 -1.04
N ILE A 23 3.32 8.52 -1.46
CA ILE A 23 4.32 7.54 -1.02
C ILE A 23 5.60 7.83 -1.82
N ARG A 24 6.73 8.27 -1.25
CA ARG A 24 7.99 8.48 -2.02
C ARG A 24 9.05 7.44 -1.66
N TYR A 25 9.72 6.88 -2.66
CA TYR A 25 10.88 5.99 -2.50
C TYR A 25 12.19 6.78 -2.75
N SER A 26 13.26 6.54 -1.96
CA SER A 26 14.54 7.28 -2.07
C SER A 26 15.75 6.35 -2.21
N ASP A 27 16.26 6.18 -3.43
CA ASP A 27 17.34 5.24 -3.75
C ASP A 27 18.74 5.84 -3.53
N LYS A 28 19.68 5.09 -2.94
CA LYS A 28 21.10 5.47 -2.83
C LYS A 28 22.02 4.49 -3.59
N LYS A 29 22.42 4.97 -4.78
CA LYS A 29 23.78 4.95 -5.39
C LYS A 29 24.11 3.84 -6.41
N GLY A 30 24.37 4.27 -7.66
CA GLY A 30 25.03 3.44 -8.69
C GLY A 30 25.12 4.00 -10.14
N SER A 31 25.74 5.16 -10.36
CA SER A 31 26.62 5.53 -11.51
C SER A 31 26.34 5.06 -12.96
N TRP A 32 25.81 5.99 -13.78
CA TRP A 32 25.84 6.17 -15.26
C TRP A 32 25.29 4.98 -16.09
N CYS A 33 24.15 5.05 -16.79
CA CYS A 33 23.77 6.00 -17.83
C CYS A 33 22.24 5.93 -18.05
N GLU A 34 21.43 6.54 -17.20
CA GLU A 34 20.00 6.73 -17.49
C GLU A 34 19.56 8.10 -17.00
N ASP A 35 18.77 8.79 -17.82
CA ASP A 35 18.19 10.09 -17.56
C ASP A 35 17.49 10.11 -16.17
N PRO A 36 17.98 10.90 -15.19
CA PRO A 36 17.50 10.82 -13.80
C PRO A 36 16.08 11.36 -13.59
N GLU A 37 15.43 11.97 -14.58
CA GLU A 37 14.45 13.02 -14.27
C GLU A 37 13.00 12.80 -14.72
N ASN A 38 12.58 11.57 -15.03
CA ASN A 38 11.15 11.38 -15.37
C ASN A 38 10.52 10.03 -15.01
N LYS A 39 10.87 9.43 -13.86
CA LYS A 39 10.02 8.37 -13.30
C LYS A 39 8.77 9.00 -12.66
N ILE A 40 7.76 9.26 -13.48
CA ILE A 40 6.48 9.80 -13.04
C ILE A 40 5.80 8.77 -12.10
N GLY A 41 5.29 9.26 -10.96
CA GLY A 41 4.51 8.48 -10.00
C GLY A 41 3.14 8.06 -10.55
N ILE A 42 2.46 7.15 -9.85
CA ILE A 42 1.13 6.68 -10.22
C ILE A 42 0.07 7.45 -9.44
N ALA A 43 -0.86 8.10 -10.11
CA ALA A 43 -2.11 8.57 -9.49
C ALA A 43 -3.22 7.54 -9.77
N THR A 44 -3.87 7.03 -8.72
CA THR A 44 -4.91 5.98 -8.82
C THR A 44 -5.94 6.09 -7.70
N GLY A 45 -6.90 5.17 -7.64
CA GLY A 45 -7.88 5.11 -6.54
C GLY A 45 -8.53 3.73 -6.47
N ASN A 46 -9.83 3.71 -6.13
CA ASN A 46 -10.64 2.51 -5.89
C ASN A 46 -10.95 1.71 -7.18
N TRP A 47 -9.92 1.32 -7.92
CA TRP A 47 -10.02 0.63 -9.19
C TRP A 47 -10.77 -0.70 -9.05
N GLY A 48 -11.91 -0.78 -9.74
CA GLY A 48 -12.77 -1.97 -9.75
C GLY A 48 -13.54 -2.23 -8.46
N CYS A 49 -13.67 -1.26 -7.55
CA CYS A 49 -14.39 -1.43 -6.28
C CYS A 49 -15.85 -0.95 -6.31
N GLY A 50 -16.30 -0.36 -7.43
CA GLY A 50 -17.69 0.07 -7.65
C GLY A 50 -18.53 -1.06 -8.26
N ALA A 51 -18.99 -0.87 -9.50
CA ALA A 51 -19.83 -1.84 -10.21
C ALA A 51 -19.22 -3.26 -10.31
N PHE A 52 -17.89 -3.39 -10.26
CA PHE A 52 -17.20 -4.68 -10.30
C PHE A 52 -17.06 -5.36 -8.94
N GLY A 53 -17.48 -4.71 -7.84
CA GLY A 53 -17.57 -5.31 -6.51
C GLY A 53 -16.24 -5.75 -5.89
N GLY A 54 -15.11 -5.23 -6.37
CA GLY A 54 -13.80 -5.52 -5.79
C GLY A 54 -13.67 -4.98 -4.37
N ASP A 55 -12.97 -5.71 -3.51
CA ASP A 55 -12.65 -5.26 -2.17
C ASP A 55 -11.62 -4.11 -2.20
N PRO A 56 -11.92 -2.93 -1.63
CA PRO A 56 -11.03 -1.78 -1.66
C PRO A 56 -9.71 -1.98 -0.92
N GLU A 57 -9.71 -2.69 0.21
CA GLU A 57 -8.50 -2.93 1.00
C GLU A 57 -7.55 -3.84 0.21
N ILE A 58 -8.07 -4.93 -0.35
CA ILE A 58 -7.30 -5.84 -1.23
C ILE A 58 -6.80 -5.09 -2.47
N LYS A 59 -7.67 -4.35 -3.16
CA LYS A 59 -7.32 -3.65 -4.41
C LYS A 59 -6.25 -2.57 -4.19
N THR A 60 -6.25 -1.92 -3.04
CA THR A 60 -5.22 -0.95 -2.68
C THR A 60 -3.85 -1.63 -2.57
N ILE A 61 -3.78 -2.77 -1.87
CA ILE A 61 -2.53 -3.53 -1.68
C ILE A 61 -2.03 -4.12 -3.00
N VAL A 62 -2.92 -4.67 -3.83
CA VAL A 62 -2.56 -5.17 -5.17
C VAL A 62 -1.94 -4.07 -6.03
N GLN A 63 -2.52 -2.87 -6.02
CA GLN A 63 -1.96 -1.73 -6.76
C GLN A 63 -0.60 -1.28 -6.20
N TRP A 64 -0.42 -1.29 -4.88
CA TRP A 64 0.85 -0.97 -4.25
C TRP A 64 1.95 -2.00 -4.60
N LEU A 65 1.62 -3.30 -4.57
CA LEU A 65 2.53 -4.36 -4.99
C LEU A 65 2.94 -4.20 -6.46
N ALA A 66 1.98 -3.93 -7.35
CA ALA A 66 2.24 -3.71 -8.77
C ALA A 66 3.14 -2.48 -9.01
N ALA A 67 2.88 -1.36 -8.31
CA ALA A 67 3.69 -0.16 -8.40
C ALA A 67 5.13 -0.40 -7.91
N SER A 68 5.28 -1.10 -6.78
CA SER A 68 6.57 -1.46 -6.20
C SER A 68 7.37 -2.37 -7.14
N GLN A 69 6.74 -3.41 -7.68
CA GLN A 69 7.36 -4.34 -8.63
C GLN A 69 7.77 -3.65 -9.94
N ALA A 70 7.03 -2.62 -10.36
CA ALA A 70 7.33 -1.79 -11.53
C ALA A 70 8.35 -0.66 -11.24
N LEU A 71 8.96 -0.64 -10.04
CA LEU A 71 9.95 0.36 -9.62
C LEU A 71 9.44 1.80 -9.77
N ARG A 72 8.17 2.03 -9.46
CA ARG A 72 7.57 3.36 -9.48
C ARG A 72 7.90 4.12 -8.20
N PRO A 73 8.33 5.40 -8.31
CA PRO A 73 8.84 6.14 -7.17
C PRO A 73 7.74 6.75 -6.29
N SER A 74 6.47 6.65 -6.71
CA SER A 74 5.34 6.97 -5.83
C SER A 74 4.01 6.42 -6.31
N VAL A 75 3.09 6.25 -5.36
CA VAL A 75 1.65 6.08 -5.60
C VAL A 75 0.90 7.15 -4.82
N SER A 76 0.06 7.89 -5.51
CA SER A 76 -0.95 8.78 -4.96
C SER A 76 -2.32 8.13 -5.09
N TYR A 77 -2.85 7.70 -3.95
CA TYR A 77 -4.09 6.94 -3.89
C TYR A 77 -5.25 7.83 -3.42
N TYR A 78 -6.28 7.93 -4.25
CA TYR A 78 -7.50 8.68 -3.98
C TYR A 78 -8.60 7.74 -3.48
N THR A 79 -8.88 7.79 -2.18
CA THR A 79 -9.85 6.91 -1.52
C THR A 79 -11.30 7.33 -1.73
N CYS A 80 -11.55 8.56 -2.17
CA CYS A 80 -12.89 9.16 -2.32
C CYS A 80 -13.77 9.03 -1.06
N GLY A 81 -13.17 9.11 0.14
CA GLY A 81 -13.88 9.08 1.42
C GLY A 81 -14.38 7.70 1.85
N LEU A 82 -13.89 6.63 1.22
CA LEU A 82 -14.34 5.28 1.53
C LEU A 82 -13.86 4.84 2.92
N LYS A 83 -14.82 4.53 3.81
CA LYS A 83 -14.56 4.22 5.23
C LYS A 83 -13.64 3.03 5.46
N SER A 84 -13.70 1.99 4.62
CA SER A 84 -12.80 0.83 4.74
C SER A 84 -11.33 1.21 4.58
N LEU A 85 -11.03 2.32 3.90
CA LEU A 85 -9.67 2.81 3.67
C LEU A 85 -9.25 3.90 4.66
N GLN A 86 -10.03 4.19 5.70
CA GLN A 86 -9.74 5.26 6.67
C GLN A 86 -8.37 5.10 7.34
N ASN A 87 -7.91 3.86 7.52
CA ASN A 87 -6.66 3.52 8.19
C ASN A 87 -5.50 3.21 7.23
N LEU A 88 -5.65 3.53 5.94
CA LEU A 88 -4.63 3.25 4.92
C LEU A 88 -3.29 3.93 5.23
N ASN A 89 -3.32 5.15 5.79
CA ASN A 89 -2.11 5.87 6.16
C ASN A 89 -1.33 5.17 7.27
N GLN A 90 -2.01 4.77 8.35
CA GLN A 90 -1.37 4.08 9.47
C GLN A 90 -0.85 2.70 9.05
N LEU A 91 -1.62 1.97 8.24
CA LEU A 91 -1.20 0.67 7.73
C LEU A 91 0.03 0.79 6.82
N SER A 92 0.04 1.75 5.88
CA SER A 92 1.18 1.92 4.97
C SER A 92 2.45 2.35 5.69
N GLN A 93 2.35 3.21 6.70
CA GLN A 93 3.47 3.55 7.58
C GLN A 93 3.99 2.31 8.33
N TRP A 94 3.08 1.54 8.93
CA TRP A 94 3.45 0.32 9.65
C TRP A 94 4.17 -0.69 8.75
N ILE A 95 3.62 -0.99 7.57
CA ILE A 95 4.23 -1.92 6.61
C ILE A 95 5.63 -1.42 6.20
N SER A 96 5.77 -0.11 5.92
CA SER A 96 7.05 0.48 5.54
C SER A 96 8.10 0.37 6.64
N LEU A 97 7.70 0.54 7.91
CA LEU A 97 8.58 0.41 9.07
C LEU A 97 9.02 -1.04 9.33
N HIS A 98 8.21 -2.03 8.93
CA HIS A 98 8.56 -3.44 9.06
C HIS A 98 9.60 -3.91 8.04
N GLY A 99 9.94 -3.08 7.06
CA GLY A 99 10.95 -3.39 6.05
C GLY A 99 10.54 -4.51 5.10
N TRP A 100 9.25 -4.81 4.98
CA TRP A 100 8.74 -5.89 4.13
C TRP A 100 9.07 -5.69 2.66
N THR A 101 9.44 -6.78 2.00
CA THR A 101 9.58 -6.85 0.55
C THR A 101 8.21 -6.96 -0.13
N VAL A 102 8.18 -6.81 -1.46
CA VAL A 102 7.00 -7.12 -2.27
C VAL A 102 6.53 -8.56 -2.03
N GLY A 103 7.47 -9.50 -1.89
CA GLY A 103 7.18 -10.91 -1.63
C GLY A 103 6.51 -11.14 -0.28
N ASP A 104 6.98 -10.46 0.77
CA ASP A 104 6.41 -10.60 2.12
C ASP A 104 4.97 -10.13 2.17
N LEU A 105 4.69 -8.93 1.63
CA LEU A 105 3.33 -8.40 1.60
C LEU A 105 2.41 -9.22 0.67
N TRP A 106 2.94 -9.75 -0.44
CA TRP A 106 2.19 -10.69 -1.28
C TRP A 106 1.83 -11.97 -0.53
N ASN A 107 2.76 -12.56 0.23
CA ASN A 107 2.50 -13.76 1.02
C ASN A 107 1.40 -13.51 2.06
N MET A 108 1.40 -12.36 2.73
CA MET A 108 0.33 -11.98 3.65
C MET A 108 -1.03 -11.87 2.95
N LEU A 109 -1.05 -11.33 1.73
CA LEU A 109 -2.28 -11.22 0.94
C LEU A 109 -2.80 -12.59 0.49
N VAL A 110 -1.91 -13.51 0.10
CA VAL A 110 -2.25 -14.89 -0.26
C VAL A 110 -2.80 -15.65 0.95
N GLU A 111 -2.15 -15.55 2.10
CA GLU A 111 -2.59 -16.17 3.34
C GLU A 111 -3.99 -15.67 3.74
N TYR A 112 -4.19 -14.35 3.76
CA TYR A 112 -5.52 -13.77 4.00
C TYR A 112 -6.58 -14.30 3.04
N SER A 113 -6.25 -14.38 1.74
CA SER A 113 -7.19 -14.83 0.71
C SER A 113 -7.58 -16.29 0.93
N SER A 114 -6.62 -17.15 1.33
CA SER A 114 -6.87 -18.54 1.70
C SER A 114 -7.81 -18.64 2.91
N GLN A 115 -7.51 -17.93 3.99
CA GLN A 115 -8.36 -17.91 5.19
C GLN A 115 -9.76 -17.38 4.88
N ARG A 116 -9.87 -16.40 3.97
CA ARG A 116 -11.16 -15.85 3.54
C ARG A 116 -11.98 -16.85 2.74
N PHE A 117 -11.34 -17.55 1.81
CA PHE A 117 -11.97 -18.59 1.00
C PHE A 117 -12.45 -19.75 1.87
N ASN A 118 -11.65 -20.16 2.86
CA ASN A 118 -11.98 -21.22 3.81
C ASN A 118 -12.95 -20.77 4.92
N ARG A 119 -13.33 -19.49 4.96
CA ARG A 119 -14.21 -18.89 5.99
C ARG A 119 -13.62 -18.94 7.41
N GLU A 120 -12.30 -18.94 7.52
CA GLU A 120 -11.56 -18.92 8.79
C GLU A 120 -11.49 -17.51 9.39
N THR A 121 -11.61 -16.47 8.55
CA THR A 121 -11.71 -15.08 9.00
C THR A 121 -12.89 -14.36 8.35
N ASN A 122 -13.56 -13.51 9.14
CA ASN A 122 -14.59 -12.57 8.69
C ASN A 122 -14.15 -11.08 8.74
N LEU A 123 -12.89 -10.80 9.09
CA LEU A 123 -12.30 -9.45 9.14
C LEU A 123 -11.89 -8.90 7.76
N GLY A 124 -11.91 -7.57 7.59
CA GLY A 124 -11.23 -6.91 6.46
C GLY A 124 -9.72 -7.20 6.48
N PHE A 125 -9.05 -7.07 5.33
CA PHE A 125 -7.61 -7.31 5.21
C PHE A 125 -6.82 -6.45 6.20
N PHE A 126 -7.17 -5.18 6.38
CA PHE A 126 -6.40 -4.29 7.27
C PHE A 126 -6.49 -4.73 8.73
N ALA A 127 -7.70 -5.05 9.19
CA ALA A 127 -7.94 -5.55 10.54
C ALA A 127 -7.36 -6.94 10.78
N TRP A 128 -7.33 -7.79 9.74
CA TRP A 128 -6.67 -9.09 9.81
C TRP A 128 -5.15 -8.97 9.90
N LEU A 129 -4.56 -8.07 9.11
CA LEU A 129 -3.11 -7.90 9.02
C LEU A 129 -2.54 -7.25 10.28
N LEU A 130 -3.23 -6.25 10.84
CA LEU A 130 -2.77 -5.50 12.00
C LEU A 130 -3.88 -5.29 13.03
N PRO A 131 -4.36 -6.36 13.72
CA PRO A 131 -5.51 -6.27 14.62
C PRO A 131 -5.38 -5.19 15.70
N SER A 132 -4.17 -4.97 16.22
CA SER A 132 -3.91 -3.96 17.26
C SER A 132 -4.24 -2.52 16.84
N LEU A 133 -4.15 -2.20 15.54
CA LEU A 133 -4.55 -0.89 15.02
C LEU A 133 -6.08 -0.74 14.97
N PHE A 134 -6.82 -1.85 14.96
CA PHE A 134 -8.28 -1.87 14.80
C PHE A 134 -9.01 -2.32 16.07
N SER A 135 -8.30 -2.73 17.12
CA SER A 135 -8.88 -3.13 18.41
C SER A 135 -9.21 -1.95 19.35
N GLN A 136 -8.94 -0.70 18.97
CA GLN A 136 -9.23 0.48 19.82
C GLN A 136 -10.62 1.12 19.59
N GLU A 137 -11.47 0.54 18.74
CA GLU A 137 -12.89 0.90 18.67
C GLU A 137 -13.76 -0.22 19.28
N ALA A 138 -13.62 -0.41 20.59
CA ALA A 138 -14.69 -1.04 21.37
C ALA A 138 -15.44 0.09 22.11
N PRO A 139 -16.78 0.19 21.99
CA PRO A 139 -17.57 1.13 22.77
C PRO A 139 -17.53 0.83 24.27
#